data_AF-A0A822E9X0-F1
#
_entry.id   AF-A0A822E9X0-F1
#
_cell.length_a   1.000
_cell.length_b   1.000
_cell.length_c   1.000
_cell.angle_alpha   90.00
_cell.angle_beta   90.00
_cell.angle_gamma   90.00
#
_symmetry.space_group_name_H-M   'P 1'
#
loop_
_entity.id
_entity.type
_entity.pdbx_description
1 polymer ?
#
loop_
_entity_poly.entity_id
_entity_poly.type
_entity_poly.pdbx_seq_one_letter_code
_entity_poly.pdbx_strand_id
1 'polypeptide(L)'
;MRSWRDLAEVTSLDAAPFSSFAFGEFAQLEYTLLNYFNKSLDTYNMQFCSAVNVVKSFVIEAFGYHFSDIKNVFNIVAEHDDDENSVELLHLFGTSTPLGIVSPFIRTNFLKDSLPYYVYSIGRNYNPHSGQSSCIELLAFSNEHSQHLLLDDHHKAGDERAKNFEDMLKKSISTSVTINPNEVNLKSNSIDFIYIQLATIITSFYHRLNLPLRVCLSPSYELLSYESLRLTIEVYLPSQIDYVLVGSVSLIDDYLARRLMIKHSSDNKSYVAMVHARVADVSQLSKCVLEASQTIGRGIKLPSVLSIH
;
A
#
# COMPACT_ATOMS: atom_id res chain seq x y z
N MET A 1 -17.62 15.75 -19.89
CA MET A 1 -16.44 14.87 -19.88
C MET A 1 -16.96 13.44 -19.83
N ARG A 2 -16.40 12.51 -20.62
CA ARG A 2 -16.86 11.10 -20.58
C ARG A 2 -16.35 10.43 -19.31
N SER A 3 -17.13 9.51 -18.75
CA SER A 3 -16.66 8.70 -17.63
C SER A 3 -15.65 7.67 -18.12
N TRP A 4 -14.81 7.14 -17.22
CA TRP A 4 -13.90 6.05 -17.54
C TRP A 4 -14.65 4.82 -18.09
N ARG A 5 -15.90 4.59 -17.68
CA ARG A 5 -16.75 3.49 -18.18
C ARG A 5 -17.11 3.65 -19.65
N ASP A 6 -17.26 4.89 -20.13
CA ASP A 6 -17.55 5.18 -21.55
C ASP A 6 -16.30 5.14 -22.43
N LEU A 7 -15.12 5.17 -21.80
CA LEU A 7 -13.82 5.23 -22.46
C LEU A 7 -13.12 3.88 -22.47
N ALA A 8 -13.31 3.10 -21.42
CA ALA A 8 -12.70 1.80 -21.25
C ALA A 8 -13.57 0.71 -21.90
N GLU A 9 -12.94 -0.15 -22.70
CA GLU A 9 -13.56 -1.38 -23.16
C GLU A 9 -13.60 -2.37 -21.98
N VAL A 10 -14.63 -2.24 -21.15
CA VAL A 10 -14.82 -3.07 -19.96
C VAL A 10 -16.14 -3.81 -20.05
N THR A 11 -16.08 -5.14 -20.03
CA THR A 11 -17.26 -6.00 -20.02
C THR A 11 -17.49 -6.52 -18.61
N SER A 12 -18.64 -6.22 -18.03
CA SER A 12 -19.10 -6.81 -16.77
C SER A 12 -19.72 -8.18 -17.02
N LEU A 13 -19.48 -9.15 -16.13
CA LEU A 13 -20.28 -10.38 -16.12
C LEU A 13 -21.59 -10.18 -15.37
N ASP A 14 -22.71 -10.52 -16.00
CA ASP A 14 -24.04 -10.50 -15.36
C ASP A 14 -24.11 -11.43 -14.12
N ALA A 15 -23.24 -12.43 -14.04
CA ALA A 15 -23.19 -13.41 -12.95
C ALA A 15 -22.40 -12.94 -11.70
N ALA A 16 -21.65 -11.82 -11.77
CA ALA A 16 -20.84 -11.35 -10.65
C ALA A 16 -20.66 -9.82 -10.67
N PRO A 17 -21.24 -9.07 -9.71
CA PRO A 17 -21.37 -7.60 -9.76
C PRO A 17 -20.05 -6.83 -9.71
N PHE A 18 -18.93 -7.49 -9.37
CA PHE A 18 -17.60 -6.88 -9.31
C PHE A 18 -16.59 -7.52 -10.27
N SER A 19 -17.04 -8.42 -11.15
CA SER A 19 -16.19 -9.05 -12.15
C SER A 19 -16.21 -8.27 -13.45
N SER A 20 -15.05 -7.79 -13.87
CA SER A 20 -14.90 -7.06 -15.11
C SER A 20 -13.63 -7.46 -15.85
N PHE A 21 -13.70 -7.49 -17.17
CA PHE A 21 -12.54 -7.69 -18.03
C PHE A 21 -12.16 -6.37 -18.69
N ALA A 22 -10.91 -5.95 -18.51
CA ALA A 22 -10.32 -4.83 -19.21
C ALA A 22 -9.72 -5.31 -20.55
N PHE A 23 -10.05 -4.61 -21.64
CA PHE A 23 -9.51 -4.88 -22.96
C PHE A 23 -8.78 -3.66 -23.55
N GLY A 24 -8.05 -3.89 -24.64
CA GLY A 24 -7.48 -2.84 -25.49
C GLY A 24 -6.56 -1.86 -24.75
N GLU A 25 -6.72 -0.58 -25.08
CA GLU A 25 -5.89 0.52 -24.56
C GLU A 25 -6.00 0.68 -23.03
N PHE A 26 -7.13 0.32 -22.43
CA PHE A 26 -7.30 0.43 -20.97
C PHE A 26 -6.46 -0.62 -20.23
N ALA A 27 -6.45 -1.86 -20.73
CA ALA A 27 -5.56 -2.91 -20.19
C ALA A 27 -4.08 -2.53 -20.37
N GLN A 28 -3.74 -1.92 -21.52
CA GLN A 28 -2.39 -1.42 -21.76
C GLN A 28 -2.00 -0.28 -20.81
N LEU A 29 -2.94 0.61 -20.47
CA LEU A 29 -2.74 1.67 -19.48
C LEU A 29 -2.46 1.10 -18.08
N GLU A 30 -3.26 0.13 -17.60
CA GLU A 30 -3.01 -0.54 -16.31
C GLU A 30 -1.61 -1.15 -16.29
N TYR A 31 -1.23 -1.87 -17.34
CA TYR A 31 0.11 -2.46 -17.46
C TYR A 31 1.23 -1.41 -17.47
N THR A 32 1.03 -0.30 -18.18
CA THR A 32 2.01 0.80 -18.26
C THR A 32 2.20 1.48 -16.91
N LEU A 33 1.12 1.68 -16.15
CA LEU A 33 1.19 2.21 -14.79
C LEU A 33 1.91 1.25 -13.84
N LEU A 34 1.62 -0.05 -13.89
CA LEU A 34 2.36 -1.06 -13.10
C LEU A 34 3.86 -0.97 -13.37
N ASN A 35 4.25 -0.93 -14.65
CA ASN A 35 5.65 -0.81 -15.05
C ASN A 35 6.28 0.52 -14.61
N TYR A 36 5.55 1.63 -14.67
CA TYR A 36 6.02 2.93 -14.23
C TYR A 36 6.41 2.91 -12.74
N PHE A 37 5.52 2.42 -11.88
CA PHE A 37 5.79 2.33 -10.44
C PHE A 37 6.87 1.29 -10.14
N ASN A 38 6.85 0.13 -10.81
CA ASN A 38 7.89 -0.89 -10.61
C ASN A 38 9.30 -0.33 -10.90
N LYS A 39 9.48 0.28 -12.08
CA LYS A 39 10.75 0.94 -12.44
C LYS A 39 11.11 2.06 -11.46
N SER A 40 10.13 2.78 -10.94
CA SER A 40 10.35 3.84 -9.96
C SER A 40 10.85 3.28 -8.63
N LEU A 41 10.33 2.15 -8.16
CA LEU A 41 10.80 1.46 -6.95
C LEU A 41 12.20 0.86 -7.14
N ASP A 42 12.49 0.30 -8.32
CA ASP A 42 13.82 -0.25 -8.65
C ASP A 42 14.94 0.80 -8.48
N THR A 43 14.64 2.08 -8.73
CA THR A 43 15.64 3.17 -8.54
C THR A 43 16.10 3.33 -7.10
N TYR A 44 15.36 2.80 -6.13
CA TYR A 44 15.67 2.89 -4.70
C TYR A 44 16.24 1.60 -4.11
N ASN A 45 16.59 0.62 -4.94
CA ASN A 45 17.14 -0.67 -4.51
C ASN A 45 16.25 -1.41 -3.48
N MET A 46 14.93 -1.24 -3.62
CA MET A 46 13.93 -1.97 -2.85
C MET A 46 13.78 -3.38 -3.45
N GLN A 47 13.53 -4.40 -2.62
CA GLN A 47 13.52 -5.78 -3.10
C GLN A 47 12.12 -6.22 -3.52
N PHE A 48 11.99 -6.80 -4.70
CA PHE A 48 10.76 -7.48 -5.09
C PHE A 48 10.59 -8.77 -4.27
N CYS A 49 9.37 -9.03 -3.80
CA CYS A 49 9.00 -10.28 -3.15
C CYS A 49 7.75 -10.89 -3.77
N SER A 50 7.82 -12.20 -3.98
CA SER A 50 6.65 -13.01 -4.32
C SER A 50 5.79 -13.22 -3.06
N ALA A 51 4.86 -12.31 -2.83
CA ALA A 51 3.86 -12.40 -1.77
C ALA A 51 2.90 -13.59 -1.97
N VAL A 52 2.11 -13.90 -0.93
CA VAL A 52 1.14 -15.01 -0.96
C VAL A 52 -0.28 -14.51 -1.23
N ASN A 53 -1.10 -15.31 -1.91
CA ASN A 53 -2.50 -14.98 -2.18
C ASN A 53 -3.47 -15.42 -1.08
N VAL A 54 -3.08 -16.46 -0.35
CA VAL A 54 -3.93 -17.18 0.61
C VAL A 54 -3.19 -17.29 1.93
N VAL A 55 -3.88 -17.03 3.04
CA VAL A 55 -3.31 -17.04 4.39
C VAL A 55 -4.19 -17.82 5.37
N LYS A 56 -3.63 -18.20 6.52
CA LYS A 56 -4.37 -18.89 7.60
C LYS A 56 -5.11 -17.89 8.49
N SER A 57 -6.12 -18.37 9.22
CA SER A 57 -6.96 -17.54 10.10
C SER A 57 -6.19 -16.67 11.10
N PHE A 58 -5.10 -17.18 11.68
CA PHE A 58 -4.32 -16.40 12.65
C PHE A 58 -3.68 -15.14 12.05
N VAL A 59 -3.41 -15.14 10.74
CA VAL A 59 -2.91 -13.95 10.03
C VAL A 59 -4.03 -12.92 9.92
N ILE A 60 -5.27 -13.36 9.69
CA ILE A 60 -6.45 -12.47 9.60
C ILE A 60 -6.69 -11.77 10.92
N GLU A 61 -6.66 -12.55 12.01
CA GLU A 61 -6.77 -12.03 13.37
C GLU A 61 -5.62 -11.09 13.74
N ALA A 62 -4.41 -11.35 13.24
CA ALA A 62 -3.27 -10.49 13.51
C ALA A 62 -3.48 -9.05 12.99
N PHE A 63 -4.23 -8.90 11.90
CA PHE A 63 -4.64 -7.62 11.32
C PHE A 63 -5.91 -7.03 11.95
N GLY A 64 -6.48 -7.70 12.97
CA GLY A 64 -7.67 -7.26 13.68
C GLY A 64 -8.99 -7.55 12.96
N TYR A 65 -8.96 -8.39 11.92
CA TYR A 65 -10.17 -8.86 11.27
C TYR A 65 -10.73 -10.10 11.97
N HIS A 66 -12.05 -10.24 11.96
CA HIS A 66 -12.69 -11.48 12.40
C HIS A 66 -12.68 -12.49 11.25
N PHE A 67 -11.94 -13.58 11.37
CA PHE A 67 -11.75 -14.54 10.27
C PHE A 67 -13.04 -15.22 9.82
N SER A 68 -14.09 -15.27 10.65
CA SER A 68 -15.39 -15.82 10.26
C SER A 68 -16.33 -14.78 9.64
N ASP A 69 -15.91 -13.53 9.49
CA ASP A 69 -16.73 -12.48 8.89
C ASP A 69 -16.67 -12.54 7.36
N ILE A 70 -17.55 -13.39 6.81
CA ILE A 70 -17.68 -13.61 5.36
C ILE A 70 -18.03 -12.35 4.57
N LYS A 71 -18.45 -11.26 5.23
CA LYS A 71 -18.70 -9.98 4.55
C LYS A 71 -17.40 -9.25 4.23
N ASN A 72 -16.33 -9.53 4.96
CA ASN A 72 -15.06 -8.81 4.87
C ASN A 72 -13.89 -9.72 4.48
N VAL A 73 -14.09 -11.05 4.49
CA VAL A 73 -13.05 -12.04 4.22
C VAL A 73 -13.59 -13.11 3.27
N PHE A 74 -12.81 -13.43 2.23
CA PHE A 74 -13.08 -14.57 1.36
C PHE A 74 -12.54 -15.86 1.99
N ASN A 75 -13.44 -16.74 2.43
CA ASN A 75 -13.08 -18.02 3.02
C ASN A 75 -12.91 -19.08 1.95
N ILE A 76 -11.76 -19.78 1.99
CA ILE A 76 -11.47 -20.97 1.20
C ILE A 76 -11.45 -22.14 2.17
N VAL A 77 -12.21 -23.17 1.84
CA VAL A 77 -12.17 -24.45 2.55
C VAL A 77 -11.21 -25.36 1.80
N ALA A 78 -10.13 -25.77 2.46
CA ALA A 78 -9.23 -26.80 1.95
C ALA A 78 -9.57 -28.14 2.60
N GLU A 79 -9.99 -29.09 1.78
CA GLU A 79 -10.19 -30.48 2.17
C GLU A 79 -8.87 -31.23 2.00
N HIS A 80 -8.50 -32.04 3.00
CA HIS A 80 -7.33 -32.91 2.89
C HIS A 80 -7.75 -34.30 2.41
N ASP A 81 -7.05 -34.81 1.39
CA ASP A 81 -7.33 -36.13 0.82
C ASP A 81 -7.15 -37.28 1.84
N ASP A 82 -6.34 -37.08 2.88
CA ASP A 82 -5.94 -38.12 3.85
C ASP A 82 -6.84 -38.23 5.10
N ASP A 83 -7.66 -37.21 5.39
CA ASP A 83 -8.59 -37.22 6.53
C ASP A 83 -9.83 -36.37 6.19
N GLU A 84 -10.92 -37.06 5.83
CA GLU A 84 -12.22 -36.48 5.47
C GLU A 84 -12.81 -35.53 6.54
N ASN A 85 -12.31 -35.58 7.79
CA ASN A 85 -12.75 -34.68 8.87
C ASN A 85 -11.79 -33.51 9.10
N SER A 86 -10.63 -33.48 8.44
CA SER A 86 -9.67 -32.39 8.57
C SER A 86 -9.95 -31.32 7.52
N VAL A 87 -10.60 -30.25 7.98
CA VAL A 87 -10.89 -29.08 7.15
C VAL A 87 -9.99 -27.94 7.57
N GLU A 88 -9.15 -27.45 6.65
CA GLU A 88 -8.36 -26.24 6.90
C GLU A 88 -9.10 -25.01 6.34
N LEU A 89 -9.34 -24.04 7.21
CA LEU A 89 -9.90 -22.75 6.81
C LEU A 89 -8.76 -21.81 6.39
N LEU A 90 -8.77 -21.45 5.11
CA LEU A 90 -7.86 -20.52 4.47
C LEU A 90 -8.61 -19.28 4.01
N HIS A 91 -7.88 -18.21 3.69
CA HIS A 91 -8.49 -16.94 3.33
C HIS A 91 -7.80 -16.28 2.14
N LEU A 92 -8.58 -15.85 1.14
CA LEU A 92 -8.11 -15.21 -0.08
C LEU A 92 -8.05 -13.68 0.09
N PHE A 93 -6.87 -13.11 -0.13
CA PHE A 93 -6.64 -11.66 -0.10
C PHE A 93 -5.84 -11.16 -1.29
N GLY A 94 -4.98 -12.01 -1.85
CA GLY A 94 -4.16 -11.67 -3.00
C GLY A 94 -2.75 -11.15 -2.62
N THR A 95 -1.82 -11.25 -3.57
CA THR A 95 -0.40 -10.96 -3.38
C THR A 95 -0.08 -9.48 -3.14
N SER A 96 -0.93 -8.55 -3.58
CA SER A 96 -0.75 -7.12 -3.35
C SER A 96 -1.68 -6.64 -2.23
N THR A 97 -1.50 -7.23 -1.05
CA THR A 97 -2.14 -6.79 0.20
C THR A 97 -1.12 -6.75 1.33
N PRO A 98 -1.35 -5.97 2.41
CA PRO A 98 -0.47 -6.00 3.56
C PRO A 98 -0.40 -7.39 4.22
N LEU A 99 -1.48 -8.18 4.17
CA LEU A 99 -1.49 -9.59 4.62
C LEU A 99 -0.58 -10.46 3.75
N GLY A 100 -0.70 -10.34 2.43
CA GLY A 100 0.09 -11.12 1.47
C GLY A 100 1.59 -10.83 1.55
N ILE A 101 1.97 -9.56 1.65
CA ILE A 101 3.38 -9.13 1.66
C ILE A 101 4.08 -9.39 3.00
N VAL A 102 3.36 -9.38 4.14
CA VAL A 102 3.98 -9.67 5.45
C VAL A 102 4.16 -11.17 5.69
N SER A 103 3.34 -12.01 5.05
CA SER A 103 3.27 -13.45 5.30
C SER A 103 4.62 -14.19 5.18
N PRO A 104 5.48 -13.91 4.18
CA PRO A 104 6.81 -14.52 4.09
C PRO A 104 7.72 -14.26 5.29
N PHE A 105 7.43 -13.22 6.08
CA PHE A 105 8.25 -12.79 7.21
C PHE A 105 7.75 -13.30 8.56
N ILE A 106 6.61 -14.01 8.61
CA ILE A 106 6.06 -14.57 9.84
C ILE A 106 7.13 -15.44 10.53
N ARG A 107 7.36 -15.21 11.83
CA ARG A 107 8.38 -15.87 12.65
C ARG A 107 9.84 -15.66 12.19
N THR A 108 10.10 -14.67 11.34
CA THR A 108 11.46 -14.33 10.91
C THR A 108 12.21 -13.57 12.00
N ASN A 109 13.50 -13.91 12.16
CA ASN A 109 14.45 -13.14 12.96
C ASN A 109 15.43 -12.43 12.01
N PHE A 110 15.24 -11.14 11.80
CA PHE A 110 16.16 -10.29 11.03
C PHE A 110 17.49 -10.12 11.75
N LEU A 111 18.57 -10.05 10.97
CA LEU A 111 19.86 -9.58 11.47
C LEU A 111 19.79 -8.06 11.60
N LYS A 112 20.33 -7.49 12.69
CA LYS A 112 20.32 -6.02 12.88
C LYS A 112 20.99 -5.29 11.71
N ASP A 113 22.05 -5.86 11.15
CA ASP A 113 22.80 -5.27 10.04
C ASP A 113 22.06 -5.37 8.69
N SER A 114 20.98 -6.17 8.61
CA SER A 114 20.10 -6.22 7.44
C SER A 114 18.98 -5.19 7.47
N LEU A 115 18.86 -4.42 8.55
CA LEU A 115 17.85 -3.37 8.73
C LEU A 115 18.47 -1.98 8.49
N PRO A 116 17.71 -1.03 7.87
CA PRO A 116 16.33 -1.17 7.45
C PRO A 116 16.17 -2.04 6.19
N TYR A 117 15.09 -2.80 6.13
CA TYR A 117 14.80 -3.73 5.03
C TYR A 117 13.54 -3.31 4.30
N TYR A 118 13.60 -3.18 2.97
CA TYR A 118 12.50 -2.72 2.13
C TYR A 118 12.12 -3.79 1.13
N VAL A 119 10.84 -4.14 1.10
CA VAL A 119 10.29 -5.13 0.20
C VAL A 119 9.02 -4.61 -0.44
N TYR A 120 8.78 -4.94 -1.70
CA TYR A 120 7.53 -4.62 -2.37
C TYR A 120 6.98 -5.83 -3.13
N SER A 121 5.66 -5.86 -3.31
CA SER A 121 4.96 -6.84 -4.11
C SER A 121 4.04 -6.15 -5.11
N ILE A 122 3.83 -6.81 -6.24
CA ILE A 122 2.92 -6.37 -7.30
C ILE A 122 1.94 -7.51 -7.55
N GLY A 123 0.66 -7.20 -7.68
CA GLY A 123 -0.31 -8.24 -8.01
C GLY A 123 -1.74 -7.81 -7.79
N ARG A 124 -2.55 -8.76 -7.32
CA ARG A 124 -3.99 -8.57 -7.13
C ARG A 124 -4.34 -8.45 -5.65
N ASN A 125 -5.34 -7.62 -5.39
CA ASN A 125 -6.05 -7.51 -4.13
C ASN A 125 -7.49 -8.00 -4.37
N TYR A 126 -7.99 -8.86 -3.49
CA TYR A 126 -9.37 -9.35 -3.53
C TYR A 126 -10.12 -8.84 -2.31
N ASN A 127 -11.22 -8.12 -2.56
CA ASN A 127 -12.06 -7.55 -1.52
C ASN A 127 -13.54 -7.88 -1.79
N PRO A 128 -14.31 -8.36 -0.80
CA PRO A 128 -15.73 -8.68 -1.00
C PRO A 128 -16.61 -7.50 -1.45
N HIS A 129 -16.25 -6.26 -1.12
CA HIS A 129 -17.03 -5.06 -1.40
C HIS A 129 -16.62 -4.35 -2.69
N SER A 130 -15.34 -4.44 -3.06
CA SER A 130 -14.80 -3.73 -4.23
C SER A 130 -14.30 -4.64 -5.35
N GLY A 131 -14.33 -5.96 -5.14
CA GLY A 131 -13.88 -6.95 -6.12
C GLY A 131 -12.37 -7.04 -6.20
N GLN A 132 -11.87 -7.19 -7.42
CA GLN A 132 -10.44 -7.33 -7.71
C GLN A 132 -9.84 -5.99 -8.12
N SER A 133 -8.70 -5.62 -7.53
CA SER A 133 -7.87 -4.51 -8.00
C SER A 133 -6.42 -4.94 -8.20
N SER A 134 -5.71 -4.25 -9.09
CA SER A 134 -4.25 -4.36 -9.24
C SER A 134 -3.58 -3.36 -8.31
N CYS A 135 -2.76 -3.83 -7.38
CA CYS A 135 -2.04 -2.96 -6.46
C CYS A 135 -0.54 -3.24 -6.44
N ILE A 136 0.19 -2.25 -5.92
CA ILE A 136 1.58 -2.35 -5.54
C ILE A 136 1.67 -2.02 -4.06
N GLU A 137 2.16 -2.96 -3.28
CA GLU A 137 2.34 -2.84 -1.83
C GLU A 137 3.83 -2.81 -1.51
N LEU A 138 4.21 -2.06 -0.49
CA LEU A 138 5.56 -1.96 0.03
C LEU A 138 5.53 -2.10 1.55
N LEU A 139 6.51 -2.80 2.08
CA LEU A 139 6.72 -2.98 3.52
C LEU A 139 8.17 -2.66 3.84
N ALA A 140 8.37 -1.81 4.84
CA ALA A 140 9.67 -1.48 5.39
C ALA A 140 9.75 -1.95 6.84
N PHE A 141 10.89 -2.55 7.19
CA PHE A 141 11.19 -3.02 8.53
C PHE A 141 12.36 -2.24 9.12
N SER A 142 12.27 -2.00 10.42
CA SER A 142 13.30 -1.34 11.21
C SER A 142 13.48 -2.01 12.58
N ASN A 143 14.64 -1.81 13.20
CA ASN A 143 14.92 -2.12 14.60
C ASN A 143 14.76 -0.92 15.56
N GLU A 144 14.36 0.25 15.07
CA GLU A 144 14.11 1.46 15.86
C GLU A 144 12.62 1.84 15.80
N HIS A 145 11.99 1.92 16.97
CA HIS A 145 10.58 2.27 17.11
C HIS A 145 10.32 3.77 16.95
N SER A 146 9.05 4.11 16.77
CA SER A 146 8.63 5.48 16.58
C SER A 146 8.87 6.30 17.85
N GLN A 147 9.55 7.43 17.71
CA GLN A 147 9.88 8.29 18.86
C GLN A 147 8.79 9.33 19.13
N HIS A 148 8.10 9.79 18.09
CA HIS A 148 7.00 10.75 18.24
C HIS A 148 5.74 10.15 18.88
N LEU A 149 5.63 8.81 18.88
CA LEU A 149 4.54 8.08 19.55
C LEU A 149 4.84 7.71 21.01
N LEU A 150 6.06 7.94 21.52
CA LEU A 150 6.41 7.61 22.90
C LEU A 150 5.68 8.53 23.88
N LEU A 151 4.92 7.92 24.79
CA LEU A 151 4.05 8.60 25.76
C LEU A 151 4.72 8.94 27.11
N ASP A 152 6.02 8.75 27.26
CA ASP A 152 6.67 8.88 28.58
C ASP A 152 6.48 10.28 29.19
N ASP A 153 5.83 10.27 30.36
CA ASP A 153 5.51 11.33 31.32
C ASP A 153 5.88 12.77 30.95
N HIS A 154 4.88 13.51 30.47
CA HIS A 154 4.41 14.82 30.95
C HIS A 154 3.67 15.54 29.81
N HIS A 155 2.48 16.07 30.13
CA HIS A 155 1.48 16.77 29.31
C HIS A 155 1.94 17.93 28.39
N LYS A 156 3.24 18.09 28.11
CA LYS A 156 3.81 19.11 27.23
C LYS A 156 4.82 18.58 26.20
N ALA A 157 5.53 17.49 26.50
CA ALA A 157 6.60 16.99 25.61
C ALA A 157 6.08 16.13 24.45
N GLY A 158 4.96 15.44 24.63
CA GLY A 158 4.30 14.63 23.58
C GLY A 158 3.79 15.48 22.43
N ASP A 159 3.16 16.63 22.73
CA ASP A 159 2.62 17.54 21.71
C ASP A 159 3.72 18.18 20.85
N GLU A 160 4.86 18.54 21.43
CA GLU A 160 5.94 19.17 20.67
C GLU A 160 6.62 18.17 19.71
N ARG A 161 6.85 16.92 20.14
CA ARG A 161 7.44 15.89 19.26
C ARG A 161 6.51 15.54 18.12
N ALA A 162 5.23 15.30 18.41
CA ALA A 162 4.22 15.00 17.39
C ALA A 162 4.08 16.15 16.39
N LYS A 163 4.04 17.39 16.88
CA LYS A 163 3.98 18.59 16.03
C LYS A 163 5.24 18.74 15.18
N ASN A 164 6.43 18.55 15.76
CA ASN A 164 7.68 18.61 15.00
C ASN A 164 7.73 17.55 13.91
N PHE A 165 7.27 16.33 14.20
CA PHE A 165 7.15 15.27 13.21
C PHE A 165 6.17 15.66 12.08
N GLU A 166 5.00 16.20 12.42
CA GLU A 166 4.02 16.65 11.44
C GLU A 166 4.55 17.79 10.55
N ASP A 167 5.25 18.76 11.14
CA ASP A 167 5.88 19.87 10.43
C ASP A 167 6.99 19.37 9.48
N MET A 168 7.81 18.41 9.94
CA MET A 168 8.81 17.74 9.10
C MET A 168 8.16 16.99 7.94
N LEU A 169 7.09 16.24 8.20
CA LEU A 169 6.35 15.49 7.18
C LEU A 169 5.75 16.44 6.14
N LYS A 170 5.06 17.50 6.55
CA LYS A 170 4.50 18.53 5.66
C LYS A 170 5.56 19.18 4.80
N LYS A 171 6.70 19.56 5.40
CA LYS A 171 7.84 20.13 4.69
C LYS A 171 8.37 19.14 3.64
N SER A 172 8.57 17.88 4.02
CA SER A 172 9.08 16.85 3.12
C SER A 172 8.15 16.63 1.93
N ILE A 173 6.84 16.47 2.17
CA ILE A 173 5.82 16.33 1.12
C ILE A 173 5.85 17.52 0.15
N SER A 174 5.95 18.75 0.67
CA SER A 174 6.01 19.95 -0.18
C SER A 174 7.23 19.97 -1.11
N THR A 175 8.34 19.33 -0.70
CA THR A 175 9.58 19.22 -1.48
C THR A 175 9.64 18.00 -2.39
N SER A 176 8.64 17.11 -2.35
CA SER A 176 8.63 15.84 -3.07
C SER A 176 8.70 15.98 -4.60
N VAL A 177 8.27 17.13 -5.15
CA VAL A 177 8.33 17.45 -6.59
C VAL A 177 9.77 17.47 -7.12
N THR A 178 10.75 17.79 -6.26
CA THR A 178 12.14 18.04 -6.66
C THR A 178 13.11 16.93 -6.28
N ILE A 179 12.63 15.78 -5.82
CA ILE A 179 13.51 14.74 -5.27
C ILE A 179 14.29 14.04 -6.36
N ASN A 180 15.61 14.08 -6.20
CA ASN A 180 16.55 13.26 -6.92
C ASN A 180 16.67 11.89 -6.23
N PRO A 181 16.37 10.76 -6.91
CA PRO A 181 16.49 9.43 -6.32
C PRO A 181 17.86 9.14 -5.72
N ASN A 182 18.93 9.72 -6.30
CA ASN A 182 20.31 9.52 -5.84
C ASN A 182 20.63 10.21 -4.51
N GLU A 183 19.79 11.13 -4.06
CA GLU A 183 19.98 11.90 -2.82
C GLU A 183 19.15 11.34 -1.64
N VAL A 184 18.29 10.35 -1.91
CA VAL A 184 17.44 9.75 -0.88
C VAL A 184 18.25 8.78 -0.03
N ASN A 185 18.35 9.09 1.26
CA ASN A 185 18.90 8.17 2.25
C ASN A 185 17.81 7.16 2.67
N LEU A 186 18.05 5.87 2.41
CA LEU A 186 17.23 4.76 2.90
C LEU A 186 17.94 3.89 3.94
N LYS A 187 19.12 4.30 4.43
CA LYS A 187 19.93 3.54 5.39
C LYS A 187 19.62 3.84 6.85
N SER A 188 18.84 4.89 7.14
CA SER A 188 18.46 5.24 8.49
C SER A 188 17.54 4.18 9.07
N ASN A 189 17.82 3.72 10.29
CA ASN A 189 16.94 2.80 11.00
C ASN A 189 15.73 3.52 11.60
N SER A 190 15.77 4.80 11.96
CA SER A 190 14.61 5.49 12.53
C SER A 190 13.32 5.28 11.70
N ILE A 191 12.30 4.62 12.27
CA ILE A 191 11.06 4.34 11.55
C ILE A 191 10.29 5.62 11.18
N ASP A 192 10.42 6.67 11.99
CA ASP A 192 9.86 7.99 11.71
C ASP A 192 10.49 8.60 10.45
N PHE A 193 11.81 8.47 10.32
CA PHE A 193 12.52 8.89 9.12
C PHE A 193 12.13 8.03 7.90
N ILE A 194 12.06 6.71 8.07
CA ILE A 194 11.61 5.79 7.01
C ILE A 194 10.21 6.16 6.52
N TYR A 195 9.28 6.43 7.44
CA TYR A 195 7.92 6.87 7.12
C TYR A 195 7.93 8.14 6.28
N ILE A 196 8.64 9.19 6.73
CA ILE A 196 8.74 10.46 6.01
C ILE A 196 9.36 10.23 4.62
N GLN A 197 10.45 9.47 4.53
CA GLN A 197 11.12 9.20 3.25
C GLN A 197 10.21 8.45 2.27
N LEU A 198 9.51 7.40 2.72
CA LEU A 198 8.59 6.65 1.86
C LEU A 198 7.40 7.50 1.42
N ALA A 199 6.78 8.26 2.33
CA ALA A 199 5.72 9.21 1.98
C ALA A 199 6.20 10.19 0.90
N THR A 200 7.43 10.67 1.02
CA THR A 200 7.99 11.65 0.11
C THR A 200 8.35 11.04 -1.26
N ILE A 201 8.98 9.87 -1.27
CA ILE A 201 9.31 9.11 -2.49
C ILE A 201 8.04 8.77 -3.26
N ILE A 202 7.06 8.18 -2.60
CA ILE A 202 5.82 7.73 -3.24
C ILE A 202 5.06 8.94 -3.78
N THR A 203 4.94 10.02 -2.99
CA THR A 203 4.31 11.27 -3.47
C THR A 203 5.02 11.84 -4.70
N SER A 204 6.36 11.75 -4.78
CA SER A 204 7.12 12.17 -5.97
C SER A 204 6.74 11.40 -7.24
N PHE A 205 6.33 10.13 -7.11
CA PHE A 205 5.87 9.33 -8.25
C PHE A 205 4.56 9.87 -8.81
N TYR A 206 3.65 10.31 -7.95
CA TYR A 206 2.38 10.89 -8.37
C TYR A 206 2.54 12.30 -8.97
N HIS A 207 3.44 13.13 -8.42
CA HIS A 207 3.71 14.45 -9.00
C HIS A 207 4.18 14.37 -10.47
N ARG A 208 4.99 13.36 -10.81
CA ARG A 208 5.46 13.13 -12.18
C ARG A 208 4.35 12.75 -13.16
N LEU A 209 3.22 12.22 -12.69
CA LEU A 209 2.04 11.95 -13.52
C LEU A 209 1.30 13.24 -13.92
N ASN A 210 1.60 14.36 -13.28
CA ASN A 210 0.96 15.67 -13.53
C ASN A 210 -0.57 15.62 -13.46
N LEU A 211 -1.09 14.92 -12.45
CA LEU A 211 -2.52 14.84 -12.14
C LEU A 211 -2.87 15.75 -10.95
N PRO A 212 -4.11 16.28 -10.88
CA PRO A 212 -4.59 16.94 -9.67
C PRO A 212 -4.62 15.94 -8.52
N LEU A 213 -3.78 16.15 -7.51
CA LEU A 213 -3.66 15.27 -6.35
C LEU A 213 -3.73 16.08 -5.06
N ARG A 214 -4.13 15.42 -3.98
CA ARG A 214 -3.97 15.89 -2.61
C ARG A 214 -3.34 14.81 -1.74
N VAL A 215 -2.60 15.23 -0.73
CA VAL A 215 -1.98 14.35 0.26
C VAL A 215 -2.50 14.75 1.62
N CYS A 216 -3.11 13.82 2.33
CA CYS A 216 -3.85 14.09 3.57
C CYS A 216 -3.39 13.13 4.67
N LEU A 217 -3.44 13.56 5.93
CA LEU A 217 -3.39 12.63 7.06
C LEU A 217 -4.81 12.12 7.33
N SER A 218 -4.94 10.80 7.49
CA SER A 218 -6.21 10.21 7.90
C SER A 218 -6.51 10.52 9.36
N PRO A 219 -7.77 10.83 9.69
CA PRO A 219 -8.19 10.98 11.08
C PRO A 219 -8.18 9.62 11.79
N SER A 220 -8.06 9.65 13.13
CA SER A 220 -7.93 8.44 13.95
C SER A 220 -9.08 7.43 13.79
N TYR A 221 -10.31 7.90 13.53
CA TYR A 221 -11.48 7.03 13.36
C TYR A 221 -11.52 6.30 12.00
N GLU A 222 -10.63 6.65 11.06
CA GLU A 222 -10.47 5.94 9.78
C GLU A 222 -9.26 5.00 9.76
N LEU A 223 -8.41 5.05 10.80
CA LEU A 223 -7.24 4.18 10.91
C LEU A 223 -7.68 2.74 11.16
N LEU A 224 -6.93 1.82 10.56
CA LEU A 224 -7.09 0.39 10.84
C LEU A 224 -6.49 0.09 12.23
N SER A 225 -6.91 -1.04 12.83
CA SER A 225 -6.49 -1.41 14.19
C SER A 225 -4.97 -1.54 14.39
N TYR A 226 -4.23 -1.75 13.30
CA TYR A 226 -2.78 -1.90 13.27
C TYR A 226 -2.05 -0.63 12.81
N GLU A 227 -2.77 0.47 12.54
CA GLU A 227 -2.19 1.73 12.07
C GLU A 227 -2.13 2.73 13.22
N SER A 228 -0.95 3.30 13.45
CA SER A 228 -0.75 4.43 14.37
C SER A 228 -0.90 5.78 13.67
N LEU A 229 -0.58 5.83 12.37
CA LEU A 229 -0.71 7.01 11.53
C LEU A 229 -0.88 6.56 10.08
N ARG A 230 -1.72 7.25 9.29
CA ARG A 230 -1.84 7.01 7.85
C ARG A 230 -1.87 8.32 7.08
N LEU A 231 -1.07 8.35 6.02
CA LEU A 231 -1.09 9.39 5.00
C LEU A 231 -1.73 8.80 3.75
N THR A 232 -2.69 9.51 3.18
CA THR A 232 -3.40 9.13 1.95
C THR A 232 -2.93 9.98 0.78
N ILE A 233 -2.80 9.35 -0.37
CA ILE A 233 -2.57 10.00 -1.65
C ILE A 233 -3.84 9.82 -2.47
N GLU A 234 -4.45 10.94 -2.80
CA GLU A 234 -5.75 10.95 -3.46
C GLU A 234 -5.68 11.76 -4.75
N VAL A 235 -6.25 11.21 -5.82
CA VAL A 235 -6.23 11.82 -7.15
C VAL A 235 -7.65 12.18 -7.54
N TYR A 236 -7.83 13.35 -8.16
CA TYR A 236 -9.15 13.81 -8.58
C TYR A 236 -9.71 12.93 -9.70
N LEU A 237 -10.93 12.42 -9.50
CA LEU A 237 -11.69 11.66 -10.49
C LEU A 237 -12.87 12.51 -10.99
N PRO A 238 -12.80 13.08 -12.21
CA PRO A 238 -13.79 14.02 -12.70
C PRO A 238 -15.23 13.52 -12.72
N SER A 239 -15.47 12.25 -13.04
CA SER A 239 -16.81 11.65 -13.08
C SER A 239 -17.47 11.53 -11.71
N GLN A 240 -16.68 11.48 -10.63
CA GLN A 240 -17.19 11.45 -9.26
C GLN A 240 -17.19 12.83 -8.60
N ILE A 241 -16.54 13.83 -9.22
CA ILE A 241 -16.38 15.18 -8.66
C ILE A 241 -15.74 15.10 -7.26
N ASP A 242 -14.80 14.18 -7.09
CA ASP A 242 -14.14 13.94 -5.81
C ASP A 242 -12.71 13.41 -6.00
N TYR A 243 -11.93 13.46 -4.93
CA TYR A 243 -10.63 12.84 -4.82
C TYR A 243 -10.79 11.41 -4.32
N VAL A 244 -10.22 10.46 -5.05
CA VAL A 244 -10.28 9.04 -4.71
C VAL A 244 -8.91 8.56 -4.21
N LEU A 245 -8.93 7.68 -3.20
CA LEU A 245 -7.72 7.06 -2.67
C LEU A 245 -7.06 6.19 -3.75
N VAL A 246 -5.79 6.48 -4.02
CA VAL A 246 -4.97 5.70 -4.97
C VAL A 246 -3.66 5.20 -4.38
N GLY A 247 -3.27 5.68 -3.20
CA GLY A 247 -2.08 5.24 -2.48
C GLY A 247 -2.11 5.66 -1.03
N SER A 248 -1.30 5.04 -0.18
CA SER A 248 -1.21 5.38 1.23
C SER A 248 0.14 4.98 1.83
N VAL A 249 0.52 5.63 2.93
CA VAL A 249 1.67 5.26 3.77
C VAL A 249 1.22 5.23 5.22
N SER A 250 1.35 4.06 5.84
CA SER A 250 0.85 3.75 7.18
C SER A 250 2.00 3.37 8.10
N LEU A 251 2.10 4.07 9.23
CA LEU A 251 2.98 3.71 10.33
C LEU A 251 2.30 2.65 11.17
N ILE A 252 2.90 1.48 11.26
CA ILE A 252 2.37 0.33 12.01
C ILE A 252 3.11 0.19 13.34
N ASP A 253 4.39 0.57 13.36
CA ASP A 253 5.33 0.26 14.45
C ASP A 253 5.39 -1.25 14.68
N ASP A 254 5.26 -1.76 15.91
CA ASP A 254 5.49 -3.17 16.22
C ASP A 254 4.20 -4.02 16.38
N TYR A 255 3.03 -3.43 16.12
CA TYR A 255 1.74 -4.05 16.36
C TYR A 255 1.60 -5.43 15.67
N LEU A 256 1.94 -5.47 14.37
CA LEU A 256 1.91 -6.72 13.58
C LEU A 256 3.10 -7.61 13.90
N ALA A 257 4.29 -7.04 14.11
CA ALA A 257 5.50 -7.78 14.42
C ALA A 257 5.35 -8.63 15.70
N ARG A 258 4.70 -8.08 16.73
CA ARG A 258 4.39 -8.79 17.98
C ARG A 258 3.48 -10.00 17.76
N ARG A 259 2.43 -9.82 16.95
CA ARG A 259 1.42 -10.87 16.66
C ARG A 259 1.95 -11.96 15.74
N LEU A 260 2.79 -11.58 14.79
CA LEU A 260 3.36 -12.48 13.78
C LEU A 260 4.76 -13.01 14.14
N MET A 261 5.26 -12.65 15.33
CA MET A 261 6.57 -13.05 15.87
C MET A 261 7.76 -12.64 14.98
N ILE A 262 7.70 -11.44 14.40
CA ILE A 262 8.75 -10.90 13.51
C ILE A 262 9.72 -10.07 14.35
N LYS A 263 10.98 -10.49 14.43
CA LYS A 263 11.96 -9.99 15.40
C LYS A 263 13.26 -9.56 14.70
N HIS A 264 14.10 -8.82 15.42
CA HIS A 264 15.45 -8.42 14.96
C HIS A 264 16.58 -8.77 15.97
N SER A 265 16.26 -9.57 16.99
CA SER A 265 17.18 -10.09 17.98
C SER A 265 16.62 -11.39 18.55
N SER A 266 17.49 -12.22 19.14
CA SER A 266 17.09 -13.45 19.82
C SER A 266 16.34 -13.21 21.14
N ASP A 267 16.29 -11.98 21.64
CA ASP A 267 15.54 -11.62 22.84
C ASP A 267 14.02 -11.67 22.61
N ASN A 268 13.27 -11.97 23.66
CA ASN A 268 11.82 -12.06 23.64
C ASN A 268 11.11 -10.70 23.48
N LYS A 269 11.83 -9.59 23.55
CA LYS A 269 11.26 -8.23 23.51
C LYS A 269 11.59 -7.42 22.25
N SER A 270 12.43 -7.94 21.36
CA SER A 270 12.96 -7.19 20.21
C SER A 270 12.18 -7.47 18.92
N TYR A 271 11.08 -6.75 18.73
CA TYR A 271 10.23 -6.82 17.54
C TYR A 271 10.60 -5.73 16.56
N VAL A 272 10.48 -6.01 15.26
CA VAL A 272 10.70 -4.97 14.24
C VAL A 272 9.58 -3.93 14.25
N ALA A 273 9.92 -2.68 14.01
CA ALA A 273 8.97 -1.64 13.65
C ALA A 273 8.67 -1.71 12.14
N MET A 274 7.44 -1.38 11.74
CA MET A 274 6.97 -1.50 10.36
C MET A 274 6.37 -0.19 9.83
N VAL A 275 6.65 0.08 8.56
CA VAL A 275 5.89 1.03 7.73
C VAL A 275 5.36 0.25 6.53
N HIS A 276 4.05 0.33 6.32
CA HIS A 276 3.39 -0.22 5.15
C HIS A 276 3.05 0.91 4.20
N ALA A 277 3.15 0.68 2.89
CA ALA A 277 2.67 1.62 1.91
C ALA A 277 1.95 0.89 0.78
N ARG A 278 0.73 1.36 0.48
CA ARG A 278 0.12 1.11 -0.83
C ARG A 278 0.72 2.11 -1.79
N VAL A 279 1.72 1.68 -2.54
CA VAL A 279 2.43 2.52 -3.52
C VAL A 279 1.47 2.97 -4.60
N ALA A 280 0.59 2.08 -5.09
CA ALA A 280 -0.52 2.43 -5.97
C ALA A 280 -1.63 1.36 -5.98
N ASP A 281 -2.89 1.79 -5.94
CA ASP A 281 -4.02 1.07 -6.53
C ASP A 281 -4.08 1.46 -8.01
N VAL A 282 -3.49 0.63 -8.85
CA VAL A 282 -3.37 0.91 -10.29
C VAL A 282 -4.72 0.85 -10.96
N SER A 283 -5.63 -0.01 -10.51
CA SER A 283 -6.96 -0.09 -11.11
C SER A 283 -7.77 1.19 -10.86
N GLN A 284 -7.66 1.80 -9.67
CA GLN A 284 -8.31 3.08 -9.39
C GLN A 284 -7.58 4.25 -10.07
N LEU A 285 -6.25 4.26 -10.05
CA LEU A 285 -5.45 5.31 -10.68
C LEU A 285 -5.63 5.35 -12.20
N SER A 286 -5.78 4.20 -12.86
CA SER A 286 -6.00 4.10 -14.31
C SER A 286 -7.27 4.83 -14.73
N LYS A 287 -8.33 4.76 -13.92
CA LYS A 287 -9.58 5.52 -14.15
C LYS A 287 -9.33 7.02 -14.11
N CYS A 288 -8.56 7.47 -13.11
CA CYS A 288 -8.21 8.88 -12.94
C CYS A 288 -7.35 9.40 -14.11
N VAL A 289 -6.32 8.64 -14.50
CA VAL A 289 -5.45 8.98 -15.63
C VAL A 289 -6.27 9.06 -16.92
N LEU A 290 -7.11 8.06 -17.17
CA LEU A 290 -7.94 8.01 -18.38
C LEU A 290 -8.87 9.22 -18.49
N GLU A 291 -9.55 9.57 -17.40
CA GLU A 291 -10.46 10.71 -17.41
C GLU A 291 -9.74 12.05 -17.54
N ALA A 292 -8.62 12.23 -16.83
CA ALA A 292 -7.83 13.45 -16.86
C ALA A 292 -7.12 13.67 -18.21
N SER A 293 -6.87 12.59 -18.97
CA SER A 293 -6.14 12.62 -20.24
C SER A 293 -7.02 12.90 -21.47
N GLN A 294 -8.31 13.22 -21.30
CA GLN A 294 -9.22 13.49 -22.41
C GLN A 294 -8.90 14.82 -23.12
N THR A 295 -8.88 14.78 -24.45
CA THR A 295 -8.68 15.95 -25.32
C THR A 295 -9.98 16.42 -25.99
N ILE A 296 -9.98 17.67 -26.45
CA ILE A 296 -11.05 18.22 -27.29
C ILE A 296 -11.03 17.44 -28.61
N GLY A 297 -12.10 16.68 -28.90
CA GLY A 297 -12.18 15.82 -30.08
C GLY A 297 -12.11 14.31 -29.81
N ARG A 298 -12.31 13.86 -28.56
CA ARG A 298 -12.40 12.44 -28.14
C ARG A 298 -11.10 11.65 -28.10
N GLY A 299 -9.94 12.27 -28.38
CA GLY A 299 -8.63 11.62 -28.21
C GLY A 299 -8.16 11.58 -26.75
N ILE A 300 -7.17 10.73 -26.46
CA ILE A 300 -6.52 10.60 -25.15
C ILE A 300 -5.05 11.01 -25.30
N LYS A 301 -4.56 11.87 -24.40
CA LYS A 301 -3.15 12.26 -24.31
C LYS A 301 -2.60 11.92 -22.94
N LEU A 302 -1.94 10.77 -22.83
CA LEU A 302 -1.37 10.29 -21.58
C LEU A 302 -0.22 11.20 -21.08
N PRO A 303 0.03 11.22 -19.77
CA PRO A 303 1.23 11.84 -19.19
C PRO A 303 2.51 11.36 -19.90
N SER A 304 3.46 12.26 -20.12
CA SER A 304 4.70 11.94 -20.85
C SER A 304 5.50 10.81 -20.21
N VAL A 305 5.45 10.68 -18.89
CA VAL A 305 6.11 9.61 -18.13
C VAL A 305 5.49 8.22 -18.37
N LEU A 306 4.29 8.16 -18.95
CA LEU A 306 3.59 6.93 -19.35
C LEU A 306 3.67 6.69 -20.87
N SER A 307 4.44 7.48 -21.61
CA SER A 307 4.61 7.27 -23.05
C SER A 307 5.31 5.93 -23.27
N ILE A 308 4.65 5.04 -24.01
CA ILE A 308 5.20 3.74 -24.38
C ILE A 308 6.17 4.00 -25.52
N HIS A 309 7.46 3.70 -25.31
CA HIS A 309 8.45 3.58 -26.38
C HIS A 309 8.40 2.19 -26.98
#